data_AF-A0AAU5X462-F1
#
_entry.id   AF-A0AAU5X462-F1
#
_cell.length_a   1.000
_cell.length_b   1.000
_cell.length_c   1.000
_cell.angle_alpha   90.00
_cell.angle_beta   90.00
_cell.angle_gamma   90.00
#
_symmetry.space_group_name_H-M   'P 1'
#
loop_
_entity.id
_entity.type
_entity.pdbx_description
1 polymer ?
#
loop_
_entity_poly.entity_id
_entity_poly.type
_entity_poly.pdbx_seq_one_letter_code
_entity_poly.pdbx_strand_id
1 'polypeptide(L)'
;MSAFVLTVAFLSGSLWALRWSGDLSTATPDTFWYARDAFRYAGYSEANADLAAAKITCGAMSHARDRRKDFDSCLLKRSDLPARAPVRFQRIFTSRPGYALAMAPLVRVMGGAGFLVGSALLGMACGAAVVVLALAIGLRPTQAWLAQVAFYLLPTGLWVSRMLAEAPMVLCVLVATIGTVLLLRGHRTILATSLLITGQICLCVVKPANAVALAAALLVFAAVRAPFTHARRDYLRVAASAGVVLAGNLLLSGMLGLPGLNETLQDTFTDHFRRPDVTDPWHRLAVAMGRLCGEHITLQMLDNPLVPAAYVAGAAGLFWRARSEIATLLFAVGLTGAVVALMHPLASETARLAVVTWIPVAFGLAVLMSGSHGIGIQRQRRSPSEPPANAGEDPSASTASLS
;
A
#
# COMPACT_ATOMS: atom_id res chain seq x y z
N MET A 1 10.68 15.92 -19.60
CA MET A 1 9.71 15.46 -18.59
C MET A 1 8.59 14.61 -19.20
N SER A 2 7.99 15.02 -20.33
CA SER A 2 6.89 14.30 -20.99
C SER A 2 7.23 12.86 -21.40
N ALA A 3 8.41 12.61 -21.97
CA ALA A 3 8.84 11.26 -22.34
C ALA A 3 8.87 10.32 -21.12
N PHE A 4 9.50 10.72 -20.01
CA PHE A 4 9.57 9.90 -18.79
C PHE A 4 8.18 9.52 -18.26
N VAL A 5 7.25 10.49 -18.20
CA VAL A 5 5.88 10.24 -17.73
C VAL A 5 5.14 9.28 -18.65
N LEU A 6 5.26 9.46 -19.96
CA LEU A 6 4.66 8.56 -20.96
C LEU A 6 5.21 7.14 -20.82
N THR A 7 6.53 7.00 -20.64
CA THR A 7 7.12 5.69 -20.51
C THR A 7 6.68 5.04 -19.18
N VAL A 8 6.57 5.78 -18.05
CA VAL A 8 6.06 5.24 -16.78
C VAL A 8 4.62 4.73 -16.95
N ALA A 9 3.76 5.51 -17.62
CA ALA A 9 2.38 5.13 -17.89
C ALA A 9 2.31 3.87 -18.78
N PHE A 10 3.09 3.84 -19.85
CA PHE A 10 3.17 2.69 -20.76
C PHE A 10 3.67 1.43 -20.05
N LEU A 11 4.71 1.55 -19.21
CA LEU A 11 5.27 0.43 -18.46
C LEU A 11 4.28 -0.08 -17.39
N SER A 12 3.61 0.82 -16.65
CA SER A 12 2.53 0.45 -15.73
C SER A 12 1.43 -0.32 -16.44
N GLY A 13 0.95 0.17 -17.59
CA GLY A 13 -0.11 -0.49 -18.36
C GLY A 13 0.32 -1.86 -18.88
N SER A 14 1.53 -1.96 -19.43
CA SER A 14 2.06 -3.22 -19.98
C SER A 14 2.28 -4.28 -18.90
N LEU A 15 2.88 -3.91 -17.76
CA LEU A 15 3.12 -4.84 -16.65
C LEU A 15 1.82 -5.23 -15.93
N TRP A 16 0.88 -4.29 -15.78
CA TRP A 16 -0.45 -4.60 -15.27
C TRP A 16 -1.18 -5.57 -16.19
N ALA A 17 -1.17 -5.34 -17.51
CA ALA A 17 -1.80 -6.22 -18.50
C ALA A 17 -1.16 -7.62 -18.51
N LEU A 18 0.17 -7.69 -18.42
CA LEU A 18 0.90 -8.95 -18.27
C LEU A 18 0.38 -9.73 -17.05
N ARG A 19 0.27 -9.06 -15.89
CA ARG A 19 -0.25 -9.68 -14.67
C ARG A 19 -1.71 -10.03 -14.72
N TRP A 20 -2.53 -9.22 -15.38
CA TRP A 20 -3.94 -9.50 -15.61
C TRP A 20 -4.12 -10.79 -16.44
N SER A 21 -3.28 -10.99 -17.46
CA SER A 21 -3.39 -12.10 -18.42
C SER A 21 -2.84 -13.44 -17.93
N GLY A 22 -1.95 -13.44 -16.93
CA GLY A 22 -1.15 -14.61 -16.57
C GLY A 22 -1.81 -15.66 -15.67
N ASP A 23 -3.03 -15.43 -15.18
CA ASP A 23 -3.66 -16.25 -14.15
C ASP A 23 -5.09 -16.68 -14.48
N LEU A 24 -5.50 -17.80 -13.88
CA LEU A 24 -6.80 -18.44 -14.15
C LEU A 24 -8.02 -17.69 -13.61
N SER A 25 -7.87 -16.76 -12.66
CA SER A 25 -9.00 -15.99 -12.12
C SER A 25 -8.61 -14.57 -11.73
N THR A 26 -9.28 -13.57 -12.31
CA THR A 26 -9.03 -12.15 -12.00
C THR A 26 -9.96 -11.58 -10.92
N ALA A 27 -10.87 -12.41 -10.41
CA ALA A 27 -11.78 -12.13 -9.30
C ALA A 27 -11.63 -13.15 -8.17
N THR A 28 -12.14 -12.80 -7.00
CA THR A 28 -12.33 -13.72 -5.87
C THR A 28 -13.78 -13.64 -5.39
N PRO A 29 -14.20 -14.47 -4.43
CA PRO A 29 -15.51 -14.31 -3.82
C PRO A 29 -15.81 -12.90 -3.28
N ASP A 30 -14.80 -12.15 -2.86
CA ASP A 30 -14.93 -10.78 -2.34
C ASP A 30 -15.27 -9.75 -3.44
N THR A 31 -14.85 -10.01 -4.68
CA THR A 31 -15.11 -9.13 -5.83
C THR A 31 -16.60 -8.84 -5.98
N PHE A 32 -17.45 -9.83 -5.69
CA PHE A 32 -18.90 -9.68 -5.73
C PHE A 32 -19.39 -8.51 -4.89
N TRP A 33 -18.95 -8.42 -3.62
CA TRP A 33 -19.43 -7.39 -2.70
C TRP A 33 -19.00 -5.98 -3.13
N TYR A 34 -17.74 -5.84 -3.59
CA TYR A 34 -17.24 -4.56 -4.08
C TYR A 34 -17.95 -4.12 -5.36
N ALA A 35 -18.15 -5.03 -6.31
CA ALA A 35 -18.87 -4.74 -7.55
C ALA A 35 -20.32 -4.37 -7.26
N ARG A 36 -21.00 -5.14 -6.39
CA ARG A 36 -22.38 -4.89 -5.98
C ARG A 36 -22.57 -3.49 -5.44
N ASP A 37 -21.73 -3.10 -4.47
CA ASP A 37 -21.84 -1.79 -3.84
C ASP A 37 -21.48 -0.67 -4.84
N ALA A 38 -20.54 -0.89 -5.77
CA ALA A 38 -20.23 0.06 -6.84
C ALA A 38 -21.43 0.30 -7.78
N PHE A 39 -22.16 -0.76 -8.16
CA PHE A 39 -23.39 -0.63 -8.95
C PHE A 39 -24.51 0.09 -8.18
N ARG A 40 -24.67 -0.21 -6.88
CA ARG A 40 -25.64 0.50 -6.04
C ARG A 40 -25.31 1.99 -5.97
N TYR A 41 -24.05 2.36 -5.72
CA TYR A 41 -23.61 3.76 -5.74
C TYR A 41 -23.73 4.41 -7.13
N ALA A 42 -23.64 3.64 -8.21
CA ALA A 42 -23.91 4.12 -9.56
C ALA A 42 -25.40 4.38 -9.85
N GLY A 43 -26.30 3.96 -8.95
CA GLY A 43 -27.75 4.17 -9.04
C GLY A 43 -28.56 2.97 -9.56
N TYR A 44 -27.97 1.77 -9.59
CA TYR A 44 -28.68 0.55 -9.98
C TYR A 44 -29.59 0.10 -8.83
N SER A 45 -30.78 -0.40 -9.16
CA SER A 45 -31.64 -1.11 -8.19
C SER A 45 -30.92 -2.33 -7.61
N GLU A 46 -31.23 -2.72 -6.37
CA GLU A 46 -30.55 -3.82 -5.67
C GLU A 46 -30.45 -5.11 -6.50
N ALA A 47 -31.56 -5.59 -7.07
CA ALA A 47 -31.58 -6.81 -7.89
C ALA A 47 -30.64 -6.72 -9.12
N ASN A 48 -30.61 -5.57 -9.78
CA ASN A 48 -29.73 -5.34 -10.94
C ASN A 48 -28.26 -5.23 -10.53
N ALA A 49 -27.97 -4.60 -9.39
CA ALA A 49 -26.61 -4.52 -8.84
C ALA A 49 -26.09 -5.92 -8.46
N ASP A 50 -26.91 -6.73 -7.80
CA ASP A 50 -26.57 -8.08 -7.39
C ASP A 50 -26.33 -8.99 -8.61
N LEU A 51 -27.20 -8.92 -9.62
CA LEU A 51 -27.04 -9.65 -10.88
C LEU A 51 -25.78 -9.22 -11.64
N ALA A 52 -25.52 -7.90 -11.74
CA ALA A 52 -24.36 -7.39 -12.45
C ALA A 52 -23.04 -7.77 -11.75
N ALA A 53 -22.99 -7.69 -10.42
CA ALA A 53 -21.85 -8.13 -9.62
C ALA A 53 -21.59 -9.64 -9.76
N ALA A 54 -22.66 -10.44 -9.77
CA ALA A 54 -22.58 -11.88 -10.00
C ALA A 54 -21.99 -12.19 -11.39
N LYS A 55 -22.45 -11.51 -12.45
CA LYS A 55 -21.90 -11.65 -13.81
C LYS A 55 -20.41 -11.33 -13.88
N ILE A 56 -19.96 -10.24 -13.25
CA ILE A 56 -18.53 -9.88 -13.20
C ILE A 56 -17.72 -10.97 -12.51
N THR A 57 -18.17 -11.39 -11.33
CA THR A 57 -17.42 -12.35 -10.51
C THR A 57 -17.37 -13.72 -11.17
N CYS A 58 -18.51 -14.24 -11.64
CA CYS A 58 -18.55 -15.53 -12.33
C CYS A 58 -17.77 -15.48 -13.65
N GLY A 59 -17.91 -14.41 -14.44
CA GLY A 59 -17.18 -14.28 -15.70
C GLY A 59 -15.66 -14.29 -15.51
N ALA A 60 -15.17 -13.64 -14.45
CA ALA A 60 -13.75 -13.57 -14.11
C ALA A 60 -13.21 -14.82 -13.38
N MET A 61 -14.06 -15.61 -12.72
CA MET A 61 -13.70 -16.89 -12.08
C MET A 61 -13.73 -18.07 -13.07
N SER A 62 -14.66 -18.07 -14.02
CA SER A 62 -14.89 -19.17 -14.97
C SER A 62 -13.86 -19.29 -16.10
N HIS A 63 -12.75 -18.54 -16.05
CA HIS A 63 -11.58 -18.81 -16.89
C HIS A 63 -10.85 -20.11 -16.47
N ALA A 64 -11.18 -20.67 -15.30
CA ALA A 64 -10.80 -22.01 -14.89
C ALA A 64 -11.68 -23.10 -15.56
N ARG A 65 -11.08 -24.24 -15.93
CA ARG A 65 -11.63 -25.35 -16.73
C ARG A 65 -12.99 -25.89 -16.21
N ASP A 66 -14.13 -25.44 -16.75
CA ASP A 66 -15.24 -26.24 -17.37
C ASP A 66 -16.46 -25.32 -17.70
N ARG A 67 -16.74 -25.08 -18.99
CA ARG A 67 -16.99 -23.69 -19.46
C ARG A 67 -18.45 -23.22 -19.62
N ARG A 68 -19.47 -23.91 -19.09
CA ARG A 68 -20.86 -23.41 -19.21
C ARG A 68 -21.80 -23.82 -18.07
N LYS A 69 -21.77 -25.10 -17.68
CA LYS A 69 -22.53 -25.58 -16.51
C LYS A 69 -22.08 -24.89 -15.21
N ASP A 70 -20.82 -24.45 -15.14
CA ASP A 70 -20.28 -23.74 -13.99
C ASP A 70 -20.71 -22.25 -13.93
N PHE A 71 -20.90 -21.58 -15.07
CA PHE A 71 -21.29 -20.16 -15.08
C PHE A 71 -22.71 -19.94 -14.60
N ASP A 72 -23.70 -20.68 -15.12
CA ASP A 72 -25.10 -20.51 -14.72
C ASP A 72 -25.31 -20.91 -13.25
N SER A 73 -24.67 -21.99 -12.81
CA SER A 73 -24.64 -22.41 -11.41
C SER A 73 -23.98 -21.35 -10.51
N CYS A 74 -22.84 -20.80 -10.94
CA CYS A 74 -22.18 -19.69 -10.26
C CYS A 74 -23.10 -18.48 -10.19
N LEU A 75 -23.73 -18.10 -11.29
CA LEU A 75 -24.58 -16.93 -11.40
C LEU A 75 -25.75 -17.03 -10.42
N LEU A 76 -26.46 -18.16 -10.41
CA LEU A 76 -27.55 -18.45 -9.47
C LEU A 76 -27.06 -18.40 -8.01
N LYS A 77 -25.92 -19.04 -7.72
CA LYS A 77 -25.35 -19.05 -6.37
C LYS A 77 -24.93 -17.66 -5.89
N ARG A 78 -24.39 -16.82 -6.79
CA ARG A 78 -23.89 -15.48 -6.48
C ARG A 78 -24.98 -14.45 -6.40
N SER A 79 -26.00 -14.51 -7.27
CA SER A 79 -27.14 -13.60 -7.21
C SER A 79 -27.93 -13.77 -5.91
N ASP A 80 -27.99 -14.99 -5.36
CA ASP A 80 -28.69 -15.27 -4.10
C ASP A 80 -27.80 -15.08 -2.84
N LEU A 81 -26.53 -14.72 -3.03
CA LEU A 81 -25.58 -14.57 -1.92
C LEU A 81 -26.02 -13.51 -0.89
N PRO A 82 -26.57 -12.34 -1.27
CA PRO A 82 -27.06 -11.34 -0.31
C PRO A 82 -28.19 -11.86 0.60
N ALA A 83 -29.03 -12.77 0.11
CA ALA A 83 -30.13 -13.33 0.89
C ALA A 83 -29.64 -14.39 1.90
N ARG A 84 -28.58 -15.13 1.57
CA ARG A 84 -28.05 -16.22 2.42
C ARG A 84 -26.89 -15.80 3.32
N ALA A 85 -26.19 -14.73 2.99
CA ALA A 85 -25.02 -14.29 3.76
C ALA A 85 -25.44 -13.61 5.07
N PRO A 86 -24.83 -13.97 6.22
CA PRO A 86 -25.13 -13.31 7.49
C PRO A 86 -24.98 -11.80 7.40
N VAL A 87 -25.90 -11.05 8.02
CA VAL A 87 -25.89 -9.57 8.00
C VAL A 87 -24.57 -9.01 8.53
N ARG A 88 -23.98 -9.65 9.56
CA ARG A 88 -22.66 -9.27 10.10
C ARG A 88 -21.55 -9.36 9.07
N PHE A 89 -21.56 -10.40 8.23
CA PHE A 89 -20.60 -10.55 7.13
C PHE A 89 -20.74 -9.43 6.10
N GLN A 90 -21.98 -9.13 5.69
CA GLN A 90 -22.24 -8.06 4.71
C GLN A 90 -21.75 -6.69 5.21
N ARG A 91 -21.91 -6.42 6.52
CA ARG A 91 -21.45 -5.16 7.14
C ARG A 91 -19.95 -4.94 7.02
N ILE A 92 -19.13 -6.00 6.92
CA ILE A 92 -17.66 -5.87 6.71
C ILE A 92 -17.35 -5.20 5.37
N PHE A 93 -18.19 -5.38 4.35
CA PHE A 93 -18.00 -4.77 3.04
C PHE A 93 -18.62 -3.38 2.98
N THR A 94 -19.83 -3.22 3.50
CA THR A 94 -20.52 -1.92 3.46
C THR A 94 -19.86 -0.86 4.35
N SER A 95 -19.08 -1.26 5.36
CA SER A 95 -18.30 -0.33 6.20
C SER A 95 -17.02 0.20 5.54
N ARG A 96 -16.63 -0.33 4.38
CA ARG A 96 -15.43 0.06 3.62
C ARG A 96 -15.78 0.51 2.20
N PRO A 97 -16.50 1.64 2.04
CA PRO A 97 -17.08 2.03 0.77
C PRO A 97 -16.04 2.54 -0.24
N GLY A 98 -14.79 2.77 0.17
CA GLY A 98 -13.79 3.51 -0.62
C GLY A 98 -13.51 2.92 -2.00
N TYR A 99 -13.35 1.59 -2.10
CA TYR A 99 -13.12 0.96 -3.41
C TYR A 99 -14.36 1.03 -4.31
N ALA A 100 -15.54 0.70 -3.77
CA ALA A 100 -16.79 0.74 -4.50
C ALA A 100 -17.14 2.16 -4.99
N LEU A 101 -16.97 3.17 -4.13
CA LEU A 101 -17.17 4.58 -4.46
C LEU A 101 -16.21 5.06 -5.55
N ALA A 102 -14.94 4.64 -5.50
CA ALA A 102 -13.97 4.98 -6.54
C ALA A 102 -14.36 4.41 -7.92
N MET A 103 -15.04 3.25 -7.95
CA MET A 103 -15.48 2.63 -9.20
C MET A 103 -16.82 3.19 -9.71
N ALA A 104 -17.68 3.70 -8.82
CA ALA A 104 -19.07 4.07 -9.13
C ALA A 104 -19.22 5.03 -10.34
N PRO A 105 -18.40 6.08 -10.53
CA PRO A 105 -18.53 6.95 -11.70
C PRO A 105 -18.29 6.22 -13.03
N LEU A 106 -17.30 5.32 -13.08
CA LEU A 106 -17.01 4.53 -14.28
C LEU A 106 -18.08 3.47 -14.50
N VAL A 107 -18.58 2.84 -13.44
CA VAL A 107 -19.69 1.89 -13.50
C VAL A 107 -20.97 2.55 -14.00
N ARG A 108 -21.23 3.81 -13.61
CA ARG A 108 -22.37 4.58 -14.09
C ARG A 108 -22.33 4.80 -15.60
N VAL A 109 -21.15 5.06 -16.16
CA VAL A 109 -20.97 5.36 -17.60
C VAL A 109 -20.83 4.08 -18.44
N MET A 110 -20.13 3.06 -17.93
CA MET A 110 -19.70 1.89 -18.72
C MET A 110 -20.24 0.55 -18.20
N GLY A 111 -21.07 0.55 -17.15
CA GLY A 111 -21.54 -0.67 -16.50
C GLY A 111 -20.39 -1.52 -15.95
N GLY A 112 -20.45 -2.84 -16.16
CA GLY A 112 -19.42 -3.76 -15.65
C GLY A 112 -18.02 -3.53 -16.21
N ALA A 113 -17.90 -3.05 -17.45
CA ALA A 113 -16.61 -2.67 -18.02
C ALA A 113 -15.97 -1.51 -17.23
N GLY A 114 -16.77 -0.60 -16.70
CA GLY A 114 -16.31 0.50 -15.85
C GLY A 114 -15.64 0.02 -14.57
N PHE A 115 -16.13 -1.06 -13.96
CA PHE A 115 -15.52 -1.66 -12.77
C PHE A 115 -14.12 -2.23 -13.08
N LEU A 116 -14.00 -2.94 -14.21
CA LEU A 116 -12.72 -3.45 -14.69
C LEU A 116 -11.73 -2.31 -14.99
N VAL A 117 -12.15 -1.32 -15.79
CA VAL A 117 -11.31 -0.18 -16.16
C VAL A 117 -10.85 0.59 -14.93
N GLY A 118 -11.74 0.85 -13.97
CA GLY A 118 -11.37 1.52 -12.73
C GLY A 118 -10.36 0.73 -11.90
N SER A 119 -10.52 -0.59 -11.82
CA SER A 119 -9.56 -1.47 -11.13
C SER A 119 -8.20 -1.45 -11.82
N ALA A 120 -8.17 -1.44 -13.16
CA ALA A 120 -6.96 -1.32 -13.95
C ALA A 120 -6.26 0.03 -13.72
N LEU A 121 -7.01 1.13 -13.72
CA LEU A 121 -6.48 2.47 -13.45
C LEU A 121 -5.83 2.56 -12.07
N LEU A 122 -6.46 2.00 -11.04
CA LEU A 122 -5.88 1.93 -9.69
C LEU A 122 -4.60 1.08 -9.66
N GLY A 123 -4.61 -0.09 -10.32
CA GLY A 123 -3.45 -0.95 -10.42
C GLY A 123 -2.28 -0.30 -11.17
N MET A 124 -2.53 0.45 -12.23
CA MET A 124 -1.53 1.23 -12.97
C MET A 124 -1.01 2.43 -12.15
N ALA A 125 -1.88 3.09 -11.39
CA ALA A 125 -1.54 4.17 -10.49
C ALA A 125 -0.57 3.72 -9.39
N CYS A 126 -0.69 2.48 -8.89
CA CYS A 126 0.30 1.89 -7.98
C CYS A 126 1.71 1.91 -8.59
N GLY A 127 1.87 1.48 -9.85
CA GLY A 127 3.16 1.49 -10.54
C GLY A 127 3.74 2.90 -10.67
N ALA A 128 2.90 3.89 -10.99
CA ALA A 128 3.31 5.30 -11.03
C ALA A 128 3.71 5.81 -9.64
N ALA A 129 2.96 5.45 -8.59
CA ALA A 129 3.28 5.82 -7.21
C ALA A 129 4.60 5.17 -6.72
N VAL A 130 4.92 3.95 -7.15
CA VAL A 130 6.23 3.32 -6.89
C VAL A 130 7.37 4.14 -7.50
N VAL A 131 7.22 4.61 -8.74
CA VAL A 131 8.21 5.48 -9.38
C VAL A 131 8.34 6.80 -8.64
N VAL A 132 7.22 7.44 -8.28
CA VAL A 132 7.23 8.70 -7.50
C VAL A 132 7.93 8.50 -6.16
N LEU A 133 7.63 7.40 -5.44
CA LEU A 133 8.27 7.09 -4.17
C LEU A 133 9.77 6.84 -4.35
N ALA A 134 10.18 6.10 -5.39
CA ALA A 134 11.58 5.85 -5.71
C ALA A 134 12.36 7.15 -5.91
N LEU A 135 11.81 8.07 -6.70
CA LEU A 135 12.41 9.39 -6.92
C LEU A 135 12.38 10.22 -5.61
N ALA A 136 11.29 10.17 -4.85
CA ALA A 136 11.15 10.87 -3.58
C ALA A 136 12.15 10.39 -2.53
N ILE A 137 12.56 9.12 -2.54
CA ILE A 137 13.64 8.59 -1.69
C ILE A 137 15.04 8.77 -2.30
N GLY A 138 15.16 9.45 -3.44
CA GLY A 138 16.43 9.85 -4.06
C GLY A 138 17.06 8.81 -4.97
N LEU A 139 16.30 7.81 -5.44
CA LEU A 139 16.78 6.90 -6.46
C LEU A 139 16.88 7.59 -7.82
N ARG A 140 17.78 7.10 -8.66
CA ARG A 140 17.91 7.53 -10.06
C ARG A 140 16.70 7.08 -10.88
N PRO A 141 16.41 7.71 -12.03
CA PRO A 141 15.36 7.27 -12.93
C PRO A 141 15.42 5.78 -13.25
N THR A 142 16.58 5.23 -13.64
CA THR A 142 16.73 3.80 -13.93
C THR A 142 16.38 2.89 -12.74
N GLN A 143 16.73 3.29 -11.53
CA GLN A 143 16.34 2.59 -10.30
C GLN A 143 14.84 2.65 -10.04
N ALA A 144 14.21 3.79 -10.31
CA ALA A 144 12.76 3.93 -10.16
C ALA A 144 12.01 2.98 -11.11
N TRP A 145 12.53 2.80 -12.32
CA TRP A 145 12.02 1.83 -13.30
C TRP A 145 12.19 0.39 -12.82
N LEU A 146 13.38 0.06 -12.30
CA LEU A 146 13.63 -1.26 -11.71
C LEU A 146 12.71 -1.54 -10.51
N ALA A 147 12.42 -0.54 -9.67
CA ALA A 147 11.48 -0.67 -8.56
C ALA A 147 10.06 -0.94 -9.06
N GLN A 148 9.62 -0.26 -10.12
CA GLN A 148 8.32 -0.51 -10.75
C GLN A 148 8.24 -1.92 -11.36
N VAL A 149 9.27 -2.35 -12.09
CA VAL A 149 9.35 -3.70 -12.65
C VAL A 149 9.32 -4.74 -11.53
N ALA A 150 10.17 -4.61 -10.51
CA ALA A 150 10.19 -5.52 -9.37
C ALA A 150 8.85 -5.54 -8.65
N PHE A 151 8.20 -4.39 -8.43
CA PHE A 151 6.87 -4.30 -7.85
C PHE A 151 5.83 -5.11 -8.62
N TYR A 152 5.84 -5.06 -9.96
CA TYR A 152 4.92 -5.91 -10.73
C TYR A 152 5.38 -7.36 -10.78
N LEU A 153 6.67 -7.69 -10.80
CA LEU A 153 7.19 -9.07 -10.86
C LEU A 153 7.13 -9.82 -9.52
N LEU A 154 6.96 -9.10 -8.42
CA LEU A 154 6.68 -9.67 -7.09
C LEU A 154 5.17 -9.88 -6.87
N PRO A 155 4.77 -10.55 -5.78
CA PRO A 155 3.35 -10.78 -5.47
C PRO A 155 2.49 -9.50 -5.40
N THR A 156 3.08 -8.33 -5.17
CA THR A 156 2.40 -7.03 -5.31
C THR A 156 1.70 -6.88 -6.65
N GLY A 157 2.38 -7.17 -7.77
CA GLY A 157 1.80 -7.04 -9.10
C GLY A 157 0.61 -7.96 -9.36
N LEU A 158 0.66 -9.18 -8.81
CA LEU A 158 -0.46 -10.11 -8.85
C LEU A 158 -1.69 -9.48 -8.19
N TRP A 159 -1.57 -9.08 -6.93
CA TRP A 159 -2.72 -8.64 -6.14
C TRP A 159 -3.27 -7.28 -6.53
N VAL A 160 -2.44 -6.33 -6.98
CA VAL A 160 -2.94 -5.04 -7.51
C VAL A 160 -3.51 -5.14 -8.92
N SER A 161 -3.35 -6.29 -9.58
CA SER A 161 -4.02 -6.56 -10.86
C SER A 161 -5.42 -7.15 -10.69
N ARG A 162 -5.78 -7.68 -9.51
CA ARG A 162 -7.10 -8.30 -9.31
C ARG A 162 -8.19 -7.27 -9.07
N MET A 163 -9.44 -7.64 -9.38
CA MET A 163 -10.63 -6.84 -9.09
C MET A 163 -11.00 -6.90 -7.61
N LEU A 164 -10.11 -6.36 -6.78
CA LEU A 164 -10.22 -6.34 -5.33
C LEU A 164 -9.68 -5.02 -4.77
N ALA A 165 -9.87 -4.81 -3.47
CA ALA A 165 -9.45 -3.60 -2.77
C ALA A 165 -7.93 -3.46 -2.56
N GLU A 166 -7.11 -4.40 -3.04
CA GLU A 166 -5.66 -4.42 -2.88
C GLU A 166 -4.98 -3.29 -3.65
N ALA A 167 -5.42 -3.02 -4.89
CA ALA A 167 -4.88 -1.90 -5.67
C ALA A 167 -5.09 -0.54 -4.96
N PRO A 168 -6.33 -0.12 -4.61
CA PRO A 168 -6.51 1.14 -3.89
C PRO A 168 -5.85 1.13 -2.50
N MET A 169 -5.81 -0.01 -1.81
CA MET A 169 -5.11 -0.13 -0.52
C MET A 169 -3.61 0.15 -0.67
N VAL A 170 -2.93 -0.53 -1.60
CA VAL A 170 -1.50 -0.35 -1.84
C VAL A 170 -1.21 1.08 -2.32
N LEU A 171 -2.07 1.65 -3.18
CA LEU A 171 -1.95 3.04 -3.61
C LEU A 171 -1.99 4.00 -2.42
N CYS A 172 -2.93 3.81 -1.49
CA CYS A 172 -3.04 4.65 -0.29
C CYS A 172 -1.79 4.52 0.61
N VAL A 173 -1.27 3.30 0.80
CA VAL A 173 -0.01 3.05 1.52
C VAL A 173 1.16 3.78 0.86
N LEU A 174 1.29 3.69 -0.46
CA LEU A 174 2.35 4.37 -1.22
C LEU A 174 2.23 5.89 -1.13
N VAL A 175 1.02 6.44 -1.29
CA VAL A 175 0.75 7.89 -1.17
C VAL A 175 1.09 8.41 0.22
N ALA A 176 0.67 7.69 1.27
CA ALA A 176 1.02 8.05 2.64
C ALA A 176 2.54 8.03 2.86
N THR A 177 3.21 7.00 2.34
CA THR A 177 4.67 6.86 2.42
C THR A 177 5.41 7.96 1.66
N ILE A 178 4.93 8.36 0.47
CA ILE A 178 5.45 9.50 -0.30
C ILE A 178 5.34 10.77 0.54
N GLY A 179 4.17 11.02 1.15
CA GLY A 179 3.95 12.15 2.05
C GLY A 179 4.93 12.16 3.22
N THR A 180 5.12 11.01 3.88
CA THR A 180 6.11 10.84 4.95
C THR A 180 7.52 11.17 4.47
N VAL A 181 7.96 10.61 3.33
CA VAL A 181 9.31 10.84 2.80
C VAL A 181 9.54 12.31 2.46
N LEU A 182 8.58 12.97 1.80
CA LEU A 182 8.69 14.39 1.45
C LEU A 182 8.77 15.28 2.70
N LEU A 183 7.99 14.94 3.73
CA LEU A 183 7.97 15.65 5.00
C LEU A 183 9.31 15.51 5.74
N LEU A 184 9.84 14.29 5.83
CA LEU A 184 11.15 14.02 6.46
C LEU A 184 12.34 14.64 5.70
N ARG A 185 12.15 14.95 4.41
CA ARG A 185 13.13 15.70 3.62
C ARG A 185 12.99 17.22 3.77
N GLY A 186 12.00 17.71 4.52
CA GLY A 186 11.71 19.15 4.63
C GLY A 186 11.21 19.78 3.32
N HIS A 187 10.67 18.98 2.39
CA HIS A 187 10.22 19.45 1.08
C HIS A 187 8.70 19.62 1.07
N ARG A 188 8.22 20.78 0.61
CA ARG A 188 6.79 21.05 0.33
C ARG A 188 5.87 20.57 1.45
N THR A 189 6.13 21.02 2.68
CA THR A 189 5.49 20.54 3.92
C THR A 189 3.97 20.42 3.83
N ILE A 190 3.28 21.38 3.22
CA ILE A 190 1.82 21.33 3.02
C ILE A 190 1.43 20.13 2.17
N LEU A 191 1.96 20.02 0.95
CA LEU A 191 1.72 18.88 0.05
C LEU A 191 2.08 17.54 0.72
N ALA A 192 3.23 17.48 1.39
CA ALA A 192 3.69 16.27 2.06
C ALA A 192 2.72 15.81 3.17
N THR A 193 2.24 16.75 3.97
CA THR A 193 1.28 16.50 5.04
C THR A 193 -0.09 16.11 4.47
N SER A 194 -0.55 16.80 3.40
CA SER A 194 -1.78 16.44 2.69
C SER A 194 -1.72 15.02 2.14
N LEU A 195 -0.64 14.63 1.46
CA LEU A 195 -0.48 13.26 0.93
C LEU A 195 -0.49 12.22 2.06
N LEU A 196 0.21 12.48 3.17
CA LEU A 196 0.22 11.60 4.33
C LEU A 196 -1.18 11.39 4.90
N ILE A 197 -1.89 12.49 5.20
CA ILE A 197 -3.22 12.45 5.82
C ILE A 197 -4.25 11.87 4.86
N THR A 198 -4.30 12.34 3.62
CA THR A 198 -5.25 11.84 2.62
C THR A 198 -5.02 10.37 2.32
N GLY A 199 -3.76 9.93 2.16
CA GLY A 199 -3.45 8.51 1.98
C GLY A 199 -3.97 7.65 3.13
N GLN A 200 -3.79 8.10 4.38
CA GLN A 200 -4.30 7.40 5.56
C GLN A 200 -5.84 7.40 5.65
N ILE A 201 -6.49 8.54 5.41
CA ILE A 201 -7.96 8.65 5.44
C ILE A 201 -8.59 7.78 4.34
N CYS A 202 -8.05 7.82 3.12
CA CYS A 202 -8.51 6.96 2.04
C CYS A 202 -8.30 5.48 2.39
N LEU A 203 -7.19 5.13 3.04
CA LEU A 203 -6.95 3.78 3.50
C LEU A 203 -7.98 3.32 4.54
N CYS A 204 -8.42 4.20 5.45
CA CYS A 204 -9.48 3.90 6.41
C CYS A 204 -10.77 3.45 5.73
N VAL A 205 -11.20 4.13 4.66
CA VAL A 205 -12.44 3.78 3.96
C VAL A 205 -12.29 2.64 2.95
N VAL A 206 -11.06 2.27 2.57
CA VAL A 206 -10.77 1.15 1.65
C VAL A 206 -10.54 -0.16 2.42
N LYS A 207 -9.63 -0.13 3.40
CA LYS A 207 -9.25 -1.27 4.25
C LYS A 207 -8.82 -0.77 5.65
N PRO A 208 -9.78 -0.61 6.60
CA PRO A 208 -9.52 -0.07 7.93
C PRO A 208 -8.39 -0.77 8.70
N ALA A 209 -8.28 -2.10 8.61
CA ALA A 209 -7.24 -2.86 9.29
C ALA A 209 -5.83 -2.47 8.81
N ASN A 210 -5.65 -2.28 7.50
CA ASN A 210 -4.39 -1.79 6.94
C ASN A 210 -4.11 -0.34 7.35
N ALA A 211 -5.15 0.50 7.49
CA ALA A 211 -5.01 1.87 7.96
C ALA A 211 -4.49 1.93 9.41
N VAL A 212 -5.11 1.16 10.30
CA VAL A 212 -4.68 1.03 11.70
C VAL A 212 -3.23 0.54 11.79
N ALA A 213 -2.88 -0.51 11.04
CA ALA A 213 -1.54 -1.04 11.01
C ALA A 213 -0.50 -0.01 10.52
N LEU A 214 -0.80 0.70 9.43
CA LEU A 214 0.10 1.73 8.89
C LEU A 214 0.24 2.93 9.83
N ALA A 215 -0.86 3.44 10.38
CA ALA A 215 -0.83 4.55 11.32
C ALA A 215 -0.03 4.20 12.58
N ALA A 216 -0.24 3.00 13.15
CA ALA A 216 0.55 2.52 14.28
C ALA A 216 2.04 2.38 13.93
N ALA A 217 2.37 1.81 12.76
CA ALA A 217 3.76 1.66 12.32
C ALA A 217 4.46 3.01 12.12
N LEU A 218 3.80 3.99 11.51
CA LEU A 218 4.36 5.34 11.32
C LEU A 218 4.52 6.08 12.65
N LEU A 219 3.58 5.90 13.59
CA LEU A 219 3.65 6.48 14.93
C LEU A 219 4.87 5.92 15.68
N VAL A 220 5.04 4.60 15.71
CA VAL A 220 6.19 3.93 16.36
C VAL A 220 7.50 4.33 15.69
N PHE A 221 7.57 4.27 14.36
CA PHE A 221 8.73 4.72 13.59
C PHE A 221 9.12 6.15 13.96
N ALA A 222 8.15 7.07 14.00
CA ALA A 222 8.42 8.46 14.29
C ALA A 222 8.85 8.68 15.76
N ALA A 223 8.18 8.04 16.71
CA ALA A 223 8.51 8.11 18.12
C ALA A 223 9.92 7.59 18.42
N VAL A 224 10.32 6.48 17.80
CA VAL A 224 11.65 5.89 17.97
C VAL A 224 12.74 6.74 17.34
N ARG A 225 12.49 7.38 16.18
CA ARG A 225 13.51 8.15 15.45
C ARG A 225 13.64 9.60 15.89
N ALA A 226 12.57 10.23 16.38
CA ALA A 226 12.54 11.65 16.75
C ALA A 226 13.64 12.09 17.75
N PRO A 227 14.06 11.28 18.75
CA PRO A 227 15.12 11.66 19.69
C PRO A 227 16.52 11.70 19.07
N PHE A 228 16.75 10.98 17.96
CA PHE A 228 18.07 10.76 17.37
C PHE A 228 18.35 11.60 16.12
N THR A 229 17.56 12.66 15.90
CA THR A 229 17.61 13.43 14.65
C THR A 229 17.40 14.92 14.89
N HIS A 230 18.15 15.75 14.14
CA HIS A 230 17.94 17.20 14.11
C HIS A 230 16.61 17.59 13.45
N ALA A 231 15.99 16.70 12.67
CA ALA A 231 14.69 16.90 12.03
C ALA A 231 13.50 16.55 12.94
N ARG A 232 13.65 16.65 14.28
CA ARG A 232 12.65 16.23 15.28
C ARG A 232 11.23 16.73 14.98
N ARG A 233 11.10 17.98 14.51
CA ARG A 233 9.79 18.57 14.17
C ARG A 233 9.04 17.81 13.09
N ASP A 234 9.74 17.31 12.07
CA ASP A 234 9.11 16.58 10.96
C ASP A 234 8.67 15.18 11.39
N TYR A 235 9.47 14.50 12.22
CA TYR A 235 9.06 13.25 12.85
C TYR A 235 7.84 13.44 13.76
N LEU A 236 7.80 14.51 14.57
CA LEU A 236 6.63 14.83 15.40
C LEU A 236 5.38 15.11 14.55
N ARG A 237 5.51 15.74 13.38
CA ARG A 237 4.39 15.92 12.44
C ARG A 237 3.89 14.59 11.87
N VAL A 238 4.78 13.67 11.53
CA VAL A 238 4.41 12.30 11.10
C VAL A 238 3.66 11.59 12.24
N ALA A 239 4.21 11.62 13.45
CA ALA A 239 3.60 11.01 14.63
C ALA A 239 2.21 11.62 14.93
N ALA A 240 2.08 12.94 14.91
CA ALA A 240 0.82 13.63 15.14
C ALA A 240 -0.22 13.27 14.07
N SER A 241 0.16 13.29 12.78
CA SER A 241 -0.74 12.95 11.69
C SER A 241 -1.22 11.50 11.79
N ALA A 242 -0.30 10.57 12.02
CA ALA A 242 -0.62 9.15 12.19
C ALA A 242 -1.47 8.90 13.44
N GLY A 243 -1.14 9.55 14.56
CA GLY A 243 -1.89 9.44 15.81
C GLY A 243 -3.33 9.98 15.69
N VAL A 244 -3.52 11.11 15.02
CA VAL A 244 -4.86 11.69 14.78
C VAL A 244 -5.69 10.77 13.90
N VAL A 245 -5.14 10.22 12.81
CA VAL A 245 -5.91 9.30 11.96
C VAL A 245 -6.21 7.99 12.68
N LEU A 246 -5.26 7.44 13.44
CA LEU A 246 -5.47 6.24 14.24
C LEU A 246 -6.59 6.44 15.27
N ALA A 247 -6.51 7.51 16.07
CA ALA A 247 -7.52 7.84 17.07
C ALA A 247 -8.87 8.12 16.41
N GLY A 248 -8.90 8.91 15.34
CA GLY A 248 -10.11 9.22 14.59
C GLY A 248 -10.78 7.96 14.03
N ASN A 249 -10.00 7.03 13.45
CA ASN A 249 -10.53 5.78 12.93
C ASN A 249 -11.15 4.91 14.04
N LEU A 250 -10.49 4.78 15.18
CA LEU A 250 -10.99 4.01 16.32
C LEU A 250 -12.25 4.65 16.92
N LEU A 251 -12.26 5.97 17.12
CA LEU A 251 -13.39 6.72 17.66
C LEU A 251 -14.60 6.65 16.73
N LEU A 252 -14.42 6.95 15.44
CA LEU A 252 -15.52 6.90 14.46
C LEU A 252 -16.06 5.48 14.31
N SER A 253 -15.19 4.47 14.28
CA SER A 253 -15.64 3.07 14.21
C SER A 253 -16.45 2.68 15.44
N GLY A 254 -16.03 3.12 16.64
CA GLY A 254 -16.78 2.90 17.88
C GLY A 254 -18.13 3.61 17.89
N MET A 255 -18.16 4.90 17.52
CA MET A 255 -19.40 5.70 17.50
C MET A 255 -20.42 5.20 16.49
N LEU A 256 -19.97 4.72 15.33
CA LEU A 256 -20.83 4.23 14.25
C LEU A 256 -21.12 2.73 14.37
N GLY A 257 -20.58 2.04 15.38
CA GLY A 257 -20.71 0.59 15.54
C GLY A 257 -20.19 -0.19 14.33
N LEU A 258 -19.13 0.32 13.67
CA LEU A 258 -18.51 -0.35 12.54
C LEU A 258 -17.79 -1.62 13.01
N PRO A 259 -17.69 -2.66 12.15
CA PRO A 259 -16.97 -3.87 12.49
C PRO A 259 -15.54 -3.59 12.95
N GLY A 260 -15.23 -3.95 14.19
CA GLY A 260 -13.91 -3.81 14.80
C GLY A 260 -13.01 -5.03 14.58
N LEU A 261 -11.87 -5.05 15.27
CA LEU A 261 -10.94 -6.19 15.27
C LEU A 261 -11.60 -7.46 15.80
N ASN A 262 -12.41 -7.36 16.86
CA ASN A 262 -13.10 -8.50 17.44
C ASN A 262 -14.04 -9.18 16.43
N GLU A 263 -14.88 -8.38 15.76
CA GLU A 263 -15.78 -8.83 14.70
C GLU A 263 -15.05 -9.49 13.53
N THR A 264 -13.86 -8.99 13.21
CA THR A 264 -13.01 -9.55 12.17
C THR A 264 -12.44 -10.91 12.57
N LEU A 265 -12.06 -11.08 13.84
CA LEU A 265 -11.66 -12.38 14.38
C LEU A 265 -12.84 -13.36 14.44
N GLN A 266 -14.02 -12.88 14.82
CA GLN A 266 -15.23 -13.70 14.79
C GLN A 266 -15.54 -14.14 13.36
N ASP A 267 -15.52 -13.25 12.37
CA ASP A 267 -15.68 -13.60 10.94
C ASP A 267 -14.75 -14.75 10.53
N THR A 268 -13.48 -14.65 10.93
CA THR A 268 -12.46 -15.67 10.63
C THR A 268 -12.76 -17.01 11.33
N PHE A 269 -13.05 -17.02 12.63
CA PHE A 269 -13.21 -18.26 13.40
C PHE A 269 -14.60 -18.90 13.32
N THR A 270 -15.58 -18.18 12.79
CA THR A 270 -16.97 -18.65 12.67
C THR A 270 -17.36 -19.04 11.25
N ASP A 271 -16.41 -19.11 10.32
CA ASP A 271 -16.66 -19.34 8.89
C ASP A 271 -17.70 -18.32 8.37
N HIS A 272 -17.35 -17.04 8.45
CA HIS A 272 -18.21 -15.92 8.04
C HIS A 272 -19.55 -15.86 8.79
N PHE A 273 -19.51 -16.04 10.11
CA PHE A 273 -20.68 -16.05 11.00
C PHE A 273 -21.69 -17.16 10.71
N ARG A 274 -21.27 -18.25 10.06
CA ARG A 274 -22.09 -19.45 9.86
C ARG A 274 -22.09 -20.38 11.05
N ARG A 275 -21.12 -20.20 11.96
CA ARG A 275 -20.99 -20.93 13.22
C ARG A 275 -21.17 -19.96 14.40
N PRO A 276 -21.51 -20.47 15.60
CA PRO A 276 -21.61 -19.62 16.79
C PRO A 276 -20.30 -18.90 17.12
N ASP A 277 -20.41 -17.71 17.70
CA ASP A 277 -19.28 -16.89 18.14
C ASP A 277 -18.38 -17.65 19.11
N VAL A 278 -17.07 -17.36 19.03
CA VAL A 278 -16.07 -17.93 19.91
C VAL A 278 -15.92 -17.08 21.16
N THR A 279 -15.80 -17.72 22.33
CA THR A 279 -15.74 -17.04 23.63
C THR A 279 -14.47 -16.22 23.82
N ASP A 280 -13.33 -16.72 23.35
CA ASP A 280 -12.03 -16.04 23.41
C ASP A 280 -11.35 -16.04 22.02
N PRO A 281 -11.66 -15.05 21.17
CA PRO A 281 -11.06 -14.95 19.84
C PRO A 281 -9.57 -14.59 19.88
N TRP A 282 -9.09 -13.92 20.94
CA TRP A 282 -7.69 -13.49 21.05
C TRP A 282 -6.77 -14.65 21.40
N HIS A 283 -7.18 -15.51 22.33
CA HIS A 283 -6.44 -16.75 22.60
C HIS A 283 -6.40 -17.66 21.36
N ARG A 284 -7.54 -17.81 20.65
CA ARG A 284 -7.58 -18.58 19.39
C ARG A 284 -6.67 -17.99 18.33
N LEU A 285 -6.61 -16.66 18.23
CA LEU A 285 -5.67 -15.96 17.35
C LEU A 285 -4.21 -16.30 17.69
N ALA A 286 -3.81 -16.22 18.95
CA ALA A 286 -2.44 -16.53 19.36
C ALA A 286 -2.03 -17.96 18.98
N VAL A 287 -2.92 -18.94 19.19
CA VAL A 287 -2.70 -20.34 18.77
C VAL A 287 -2.62 -20.46 17.25
N ALA A 288 -3.54 -19.81 16.52
CA ALA A 288 -3.59 -19.87 15.06
C ALA A 288 -2.39 -19.19 14.40
N MET A 289 -1.89 -18.08 14.96
CA MET A 289 -0.65 -17.43 14.54
C MET A 289 0.55 -18.38 14.66
N GLY A 290 0.66 -19.11 15.78
CA GLY A 290 1.73 -20.09 15.98
C GLY A 290 1.73 -21.17 14.89
N ARG A 291 0.55 -21.72 14.57
CA ARG A 291 0.39 -22.71 13.50
C ARG A 291 0.68 -22.11 12.12
N LEU A 292 0.17 -20.92 11.82
CA LEU A 292 0.45 -20.25 10.55
C LEU A 292 1.96 -20.06 10.34
N CYS A 293 2.68 -19.60 11.36
CA CYS A 293 4.13 -19.40 11.28
C CYS A 293 4.88 -20.72 11.12
N GLY A 294 4.58 -21.73 11.96
CA GLY A 294 5.31 -22.99 11.98
C GLY A 294 4.96 -23.92 10.82
N GLU A 295 3.68 -24.16 10.60
CA GLU A 295 3.19 -25.18 9.66
C GLU A 295 2.99 -24.66 8.24
N HIS A 296 2.81 -23.35 8.05
CA HIS A 296 2.54 -22.79 6.73
C HIS A 296 3.67 -21.90 6.21
N ILE A 297 3.97 -20.79 6.88
CA ILE A 297 4.96 -19.82 6.41
C ILE A 297 6.36 -20.43 6.35
N THR A 298 6.77 -21.15 7.41
CA THR A 298 8.10 -21.77 7.45
C THR A 298 8.24 -22.82 6.35
N LEU A 299 7.28 -23.73 6.21
CA LEU A 299 7.30 -24.74 5.16
C LEU A 299 7.27 -24.11 3.76
N GLN A 300 6.44 -23.10 3.53
CA GLN A 300 6.39 -22.38 2.26
C GLN A 300 7.72 -21.70 1.91
N MET A 301 8.42 -21.13 2.90
CA MET A 301 9.74 -20.53 2.70
C MET A 301 10.81 -21.59 2.37
N LEU A 302 10.70 -22.80 2.93
CA LEU A 302 11.59 -23.91 2.64
C LEU A 302 11.32 -24.51 1.25
N ASP A 303 10.05 -24.67 0.89
CA ASP A 303 9.62 -25.25 -0.39
C ASP A 303 9.90 -24.32 -1.58
N ASN A 304 9.90 -23.00 -1.35
CA ASN A 304 10.23 -22.01 -2.37
C ASN A 304 11.36 -21.08 -1.90
N PRO A 305 12.63 -21.50 -2.04
CA PRO A 305 13.79 -20.76 -1.52
C PRO A 305 13.99 -19.39 -2.20
N LEU A 306 13.35 -19.13 -3.35
CA LEU A 306 13.39 -17.82 -3.99
C LEU A 306 12.66 -16.76 -3.17
N VAL A 307 11.64 -17.14 -2.39
CA VAL A 307 10.91 -16.23 -1.51
C VAL A 307 11.81 -15.65 -0.41
N PRO A 308 12.43 -16.46 0.48
CA PRO A 308 13.35 -15.92 1.48
C PRO A 308 14.57 -15.26 0.85
N ALA A 309 15.09 -15.77 -0.28
CA ALA A 309 16.19 -15.12 -1.00
C ALA A 309 15.82 -13.69 -1.46
N ALA A 310 14.60 -13.49 -1.97
CA ALA A 310 14.11 -12.17 -2.35
C ALA A 310 13.99 -11.23 -1.14
N TYR A 311 13.49 -11.71 0.01
CA TYR A 311 13.47 -10.92 1.24
C TYR A 311 14.87 -10.53 1.73
N VAL A 312 15.81 -11.47 1.74
CA VAL A 312 17.20 -11.23 2.15
C VAL A 312 17.86 -10.23 1.20
N ALA A 313 17.73 -10.42 -0.11
CA ALA A 313 18.26 -9.48 -1.11
C ALA A 313 17.60 -8.10 -0.99
N GLY A 314 16.27 -8.04 -0.83
CA GLY A 314 15.55 -6.80 -0.58
C GLY A 314 16.07 -6.07 0.67
N ALA A 315 16.21 -6.77 1.79
CA ALA A 315 16.75 -6.23 3.02
C ALA A 315 18.20 -5.75 2.86
N ALA A 316 19.06 -6.54 2.22
CA ALA A 316 20.44 -6.19 1.92
C ALA A 316 20.53 -4.89 1.09
N GLY A 317 19.74 -4.76 0.02
CA GLY A 317 19.69 -3.54 -0.77
C GLY A 317 19.23 -2.33 0.02
N LEU A 318 18.19 -2.52 0.81
CA LEU A 318 17.60 -1.44 1.59
C LEU A 318 18.55 -0.96 2.69
N PHE A 319 19.13 -1.86 3.49
CA PHE A 319 19.94 -1.49 4.65
C PHE A 319 21.42 -1.24 4.34
N TRP A 320 21.98 -1.81 3.26
CA TRP A 320 23.38 -1.55 2.89
C TRP A 320 23.57 -0.36 1.96
N ARG A 321 22.56 -0.01 1.16
CA ARG A 321 22.71 1.01 0.11
C ARG A 321 21.74 2.17 0.21
N ALA A 322 20.62 2.04 0.91
CA ALA A 322 19.74 3.18 1.16
C ALA A 322 20.13 3.93 2.45
N ARG A 323 19.63 5.14 2.60
CA ARG A 323 19.76 5.91 3.84
C ARG A 323 19.00 5.20 4.97
N SER A 324 19.59 5.16 6.17
CA SER A 324 19.01 4.45 7.32
C SER A 324 17.60 4.91 7.68
N GLU A 325 17.29 6.21 7.53
CA GLU A 325 15.94 6.73 7.75
C GLU A 325 14.91 6.17 6.77
N ILE A 326 15.29 6.03 5.50
CA ILE A 326 14.44 5.49 4.45
C ILE A 326 14.29 3.98 4.62
N ALA A 327 15.39 3.29 4.95
CA ALA A 327 15.38 1.86 5.19
C ALA A 327 14.45 1.48 6.35
N THR A 328 14.57 2.19 7.48
CA THR A 328 13.72 1.97 8.65
C THR A 328 12.25 2.31 8.38
N LEU A 329 11.96 3.37 7.62
CA LEU A 329 10.59 3.70 7.21
C LEU A 329 9.98 2.60 6.33
N LEU A 330 10.65 2.21 5.25
CA LEU A 330 10.14 1.19 4.33
C LEU A 330 10.01 -0.17 5.00
N PHE A 331 10.90 -0.51 5.93
CA PHE A 331 10.77 -1.69 6.78
C PHE A 331 9.52 -1.61 7.66
N ALA A 332 9.29 -0.48 8.36
CA ALA A 332 8.10 -0.29 9.18
C ALA A 332 6.80 -0.39 8.36
N VAL A 333 6.78 0.18 7.14
CA VAL A 333 5.66 0.05 6.20
C VAL A 333 5.45 -1.41 5.80
N GLY A 334 6.52 -2.15 5.44
CA GLY A 334 6.42 -3.56 5.09
C GLY A 334 5.89 -4.44 6.23
N LEU A 335 6.31 -4.17 7.46
CA LEU A 335 5.88 -4.91 8.65
C LEU A 335 4.36 -4.86 8.85
N THR A 336 3.68 -3.82 8.36
CA THR A 336 2.21 -3.73 8.41
C THR A 336 1.53 -4.89 7.68
N GLY A 337 2.10 -5.36 6.56
CA GLY A 337 1.57 -6.51 5.83
C GLY A 337 1.70 -7.81 6.63
N ALA A 338 2.82 -7.99 7.33
CA ALA A 338 3.03 -9.14 8.21
C ALA A 338 2.04 -9.12 9.39
N VAL A 339 1.86 -7.95 10.03
CA VAL A 339 0.87 -7.78 11.11
C VAL A 339 -0.53 -8.11 10.63
N VAL A 340 -0.96 -7.59 9.47
CA VAL A 340 -2.30 -7.86 8.92
C VAL A 340 -2.49 -9.35 8.60
N ALA A 341 -1.48 -10.02 8.03
CA ALA A 341 -1.51 -11.46 7.76
C ALA A 341 -1.61 -12.29 9.05
N LEU A 342 -0.86 -11.92 10.10
CA LEU A 342 -0.94 -12.60 11.39
C LEU A 342 -2.28 -12.39 12.09
N MET A 343 -2.89 -11.21 11.93
CA MET A 343 -4.22 -10.89 12.46
C MET A 343 -5.37 -11.63 11.75
N HIS A 344 -5.10 -12.26 10.61
CA HIS A 344 -6.06 -13.07 9.85
C HIS A 344 -5.38 -14.38 9.41
N PRO A 345 -5.21 -15.34 10.33
CA PRO A 345 -4.37 -16.52 10.11
C PRO A 345 -5.05 -17.57 9.21
N LEU A 346 -5.30 -17.18 7.96
CA LEU A 346 -5.89 -17.98 6.89
C LEU A 346 -4.79 -18.31 5.88
N ALA A 347 -4.30 -19.55 5.92
CA ALA A 347 -3.23 -20.03 5.04
C ALA A 347 -3.49 -19.66 3.56
N SER A 348 -4.70 -19.88 3.06
CA SER A 348 -5.10 -19.59 1.68
C SER A 348 -5.04 -18.11 1.28
N GLU A 349 -5.17 -17.18 2.24
CA GLU A 349 -5.16 -15.74 2.00
C GLU A 349 -3.83 -15.08 2.39
N THR A 350 -2.90 -15.82 3.00
CA THR A 350 -1.61 -15.27 3.52
C THR A 350 -0.85 -14.47 2.46
N ALA A 351 -0.76 -15.01 1.25
CA ALA A 351 -0.05 -14.35 0.14
C ALA A 351 -0.67 -12.99 -0.23
N ARG A 352 -1.99 -12.86 -0.10
CA ARG A 352 -2.75 -11.62 -0.34
C ARG A 352 -2.60 -10.64 0.81
N LEU A 353 -2.75 -11.12 2.04
CA LEU A 353 -2.71 -10.30 3.24
C LEU A 353 -1.32 -9.73 3.50
N ALA A 354 -0.28 -10.51 3.19
CA ALA A 354 1.11 -10.09 3.30
C ALA A 354 1.57 -9.17 2.16
N VAL A 355 0.73 -8.81 1.17
CA VAL A 355 1.18 -8.10 -0.05
C VAL A 355 2.05 -6.87 0.22
N VAL A 356 1.80 -6.12 1.30
CA VAL A 356 2.56 -4.91 1.65
C VAL A 356 4.02 -5.20 2.04
N THR A 357 4.34 -6.40 2.52
CA THR A 357 5.72 -6.80 2.88
C THR A 357 6.65 -6.78 1.67
N TRP A 358 6.10 -6.94 0.46
CA TRP A 358 6.86 -6.96 -0.79
C TRP A 358 7.22 -5.56 -1.31
N ILE A 359 6.62 -4.49 -0.78
CA ILE A 359 6.97 -3.11 -1.12
C ILE A 359 8.46 -2.84 -0.80
N PRO A 360 8.95 -2.97 0.44
CA PRO A 360 10.38 -2.76 0.72
C PRO A 360 11.29 -3.72 -0.05
N VAL A 361 10.82 -4.94 -0.36
CA VAL A 361 11.58 -5.89 -1.18
C VAL A 361 11.81 -5.34 -2.59
N ALA A 362 10.76 -4.81 -3.24
CA ALA A 362 10.86 -4.21 -4.57
C ALA A 362 11.88 -3.05 -4.61
N PHE A 363 11.84 -2.16 -3.62
CA PHE A 363 12.80 -1.05 -3.51
C PHE A 363 14.22 -1.53 -3.23
N GLY A 364 14.38 -2.47 -2.31
CA GLY A 364 15.67 -3.05 -1.98
C GLY A 364 16.35 -3.72 -3.19
N LEU A 365 15.59 -4.53 -3.94
CA LEU A 365 16.08 -5.16 -5.16
C LEU A 365 16.50 -4.13 -6.21
N ALA A 366 15.70 -3.09 -6.43
CA ALA A 366 16.02 -2.02 -7.38
C ALA A 366 17.33 -1.30 -7.03
N VAL A 367 17.56 -1.07 -5.74
CA VAL A 367 18.81 -0.49 -5.23
C VAL A 367 19.99 -1.46 -5.39
N LEU A 368 19.79 -2.77 -5.20
CA LEU A 368 20.85 -3.77 -5.41
C LEU A 368 21.27 -3.91 -6.88
N MET A 369 20.30 -3.92 -7.79
CA MET A 369 20.53 -4.17 -9.22
C MET A 369 21.26 -3.01 -9.93
N SER A 370 21.34 -1.85 -9.29
CA SER A 370 22.11 -0.74 -9.83
C SER A 370 23.58 -0.92 -9.47
N GLY A 371 24.39 -1.26 -10.47
CA GLY A 371 25.83 -1.43 -10.31
C GLY A 371 26.49 -0.20 -9.68
N SER A 372 27.48 -0.46 -8.83
CA SER A 372 28.34 0.54 -8.19
C SER A 372 29.18 1.30 -9.23
N HIS A 373 28.57 2.14 -10.05
CA HIS A 373 29.33 3.12 -10.83
C HIS A 373 29.59 4.33 -9.94
N GLY A 374 30.75 4.25 -9.26
CA GLY A 374 31.51 5.33 -8.65
C GLY A 374 30.67 6.53 -8.19
N ILE A 375 30.27 6.52 -6.92
CA ILE A 375 30.16 7.80 -6.21
C ILE A 375 31.60 8.26 -6.07
N GLY A 376 32.07 8.99 -7.08
CA GLY A 376 33.10 9.99 -6.89
C GLY A 376 32.61 10.84 -5.74
N ILE A 377 33.15 10.55 -4.55
CA ILE A 377 33.13 11.46 -3.44
C ILE A 377 34.02 12.61 -3.92
N GLN A 378 33.44 13.46 -4.77
CA GLN A 378 33.82 14.84 -4.85
C GLN A 378 33.37 15.39 -3.49
N ARG A 379 34.21 15.10 -2.50
CA ARG A 379 34.33 15.80 -1.25
C ARG A 379 34.63 17.21 -1.71
N GLN A 380 33.59 17.97 -1.98
CA GLN A 380 33.66 19.41 -1.97
C GLN A 380 33.96 19.73 -0.50
N ARG A 381 35.23 19.56 -0.12
CA ARG A 381 35.86 20.39 0.87
C ARG A 381 35.45 21.78 0.45
N ARG A 382 34.48 22.36 1.15
CA ARG A 382 34.54 23.79 1.39
C ARG A 382 35.99 24.01 1.85
N SER A 383 36.80 24.62 1.00
CA SER A 383 37.95 25.35 1.52
C SER A 383 37.39 26.19 2.66
N PRO A 384 37.97 26.12 3.86
CA PRO A 384 37.80 27.20 4.82
C PRO A 384 38.11 28.46 4.01
N SER A 385 37.10 29.32 3.87
CA SER A 385 37.28 30.67 3.38
C SER A 385 38.55 31.21 4.04
N GLU A 386 39.55 31.50 3.20
CA GLU A 386 40.70 32.30 3.56
C GLU A 386 40.22 33.48 4.41
N PRO A 387 40.83 33.72 5.59
CA PRO A 387 40.65 34.99 6.25
C PRO A 387 41.15 36.09 5.31
N PRO A 388 40.46 37.24 5.21
CA PRO A 388 40.93 38.36 4.40
C PRO A 388 42.33 38.75 4.89
N ALA A 389 43.30 38.67 3.98
CA ALA A 389 44.63 39.22 4.19
C ALA A 389 44.51 40.74 4.35
N ASN A 390 45.05 41.22 5.45
CA ASN A 390 45.28 42.63 5.74
C ASN A 390 45.94 43.36 4.57
N ALA A 391 45.32 44.45 4.14
CA ALA A 391 46.04 45.67 3.74
C ALA A 391 45.63 46.69 4.82
N GLY A 392 46.49 47.07 5.75
CA GLY A 392 47.77 47.71 5.47
C GLY A 392 47.57 49.17 5.84
N GLU A 393 47.97 49.52 7.06
CA GLU A 393 48.12 50.88 7.55
C GLU A 393 48.93 51.72 6.56
N ASP A 394 48.48 52.95 6.31
CA ASP A 394 49.33 54.00 5.77
C ASP A 394 49.35 55.16 6.79
N PRO A 395 50.48 55.37 7.50
CA PRO A 395 50.66 56.52 8.35
C PRO A 395 51.28 57.69 7.56
N SER A 396 50.89 58.90 7.97
CA SER A 396 51.55 60.21 7.72
C SER A 396 51.23 61.01 6.45
N ALA A 397 50.66 62.21 6.67
CA ALA A 397 50.96 63.53 6.05
C ALA A 397 49.66 64.38 6.04
N SER A 398 49.45 65.27 7.01
CA SER A 398 49.95 66.66 7.05
C SER A 398 49.26 67.62 6.06
N THR A 399 48.75 68.71 6.64
CA THR A 399 48.64 70.11 6.16
C THR A 399 47.45 70.63 5.31
N ALA A 400 47.06 71.86 5.70
CA ALA A 400 46.33 72.94 5.01
C ALA A 400 44.78 72.86 5.00
N SER A 401 44.02 73.67 5.78
CA SER A 401 43.79 75.13 5.80
C SER A 401 42.72 75.63 4.82
N LEU A 402 41.83 76.51 5.33
CA LEU A 402 40.86 77.38 4.63
C LEU A 402 39.61 76.63 4.13
N SER A 403 38.37 77.04 4.41
CA SER A 403 37.77 78.36 4.68
C SER A 403 36.44 78.21 5.40
#